data_AF-A0A5M4DER6-F1
#
_entry.id   AF-A0A5M4DER6-F1
#
_cell.length_a   1.000
_cell.length_b   1.000
_cell.length_c   1.000
_cell.angle_alpha   90.00
_cell.angle_beta   90.00
_cell.angle_gamma   90.00
#
_symmetry.space_group_name_H-M   'P 1'
#
loop_
_entity.id
_entity.type
_entity.pdbx_description
1 polymer ?
#
loop_
_entity_poly.entity_id
_entity_poly.type
_entity_poly.pdbx_seq_one_letter_code
_entity_poly.pdbx_strand_id
1 'polypeptide(L)'
;SRIAADRKLCRGVVAEIRCAGHEASGEGAASPEWLISGLLRSESGQLVGRNHISASGFGGASNPTDDVAVFEWVLRAGNAYEVRISHERAGAIQVKLDLEAQ
;
A
#
# COMPACT_ATOMS: atom_id res chain seq x y z
N SER A 1 -10.53 -15.42 10.05
CA SER A 1 -11.81 -15.63 10.76
C SER A 1 -12.32 -14.30 11.30
N ARG A 2 -13.63 -14.18 11.58
CA ARG A 2 -14.28 -12.96 12.13
C ARG A 2 -13.65 -12.49 13.46
N ILE A 3 -13.27 -13.45 14.30
CA ILE A 3 -12.61 -13.22 15.61
C ILE A 3 -11.27 -12.48 15.45
N ALA A 4 -10.49 -12.74 14.40
CA ALA A 4 -9.20 -12.09 14.18
C ALA A 4 -9.34 -10.62 13.75
N ALA A 5 -10.40 -10.30 12.99
CA ALA A 5 -10.71 -8.92 12.60
C ALA A 5 -11.26 -8.12 13.78
N ASP A 6 -12.21 -8.68 14.53
CA ASP A 6 -12.84 -8.02 15.69
C ASP A 6 -11.83 -7.73 16.82
N ARG A 7 -10.78 -8.54 16.93
CA ARG A 7 -9.71 -8.36 17.94
C ARG A 7 -8.50 -7.56 17.43
N LYS A 8 -8.56 -6.98 16.22
CA LYS A 8 -7.44 -6.28 15.57
C LYS A 8 -6.15 -7.12 15.54
N LEU A 9 -6.28 -8.45 15.44
CA LEU A 9 -5.14 -9.37 15.56
C LEU A 9 -4.29 -9.42 14.29
N CYS A 10 -4.83 -9.02 13.15
CA CYS A 10 -4.09 -8.95 11.90
C CYS A 10 -3.73 -7.51 11.58
N ARG A 11 -2.49 -7.27 11.12
CA ARG A 11 -2.12 -5.99 10.50
C ARG A 11 -2.81 -5.92 9.14
N GLY A 12 -3.39 -4.77 8.80
CA GLY A 12 -4.09 -4.57 7.53
C GLY A 12 -3.14 -4.59 6.34
N VAL A 13 -3.52 -3.95 5.24
CA VAL A 13 -2.59 -3.86 4.10
C VAL A 13 -1.44 -2.92 4.47
N VAL A 14 -0.22 -3.41 4.41
CA VAL A 14 1.00 -2.64 4.65
C VAL A 14 1.62 -2.30 3.30
N ALA A 15 1.83 -1.01 3.09
CA ALA A 15 2.50 -0.49 1.92
C ALA A 15 3.87 0.07 2.30
N GLU A 16 4.89 -0.33 1.56
CA GLU A 16 6.27 0.13 1.73
C GLU A 16 6.81 0.59 0.38
N ILE A 17 7.60 1.67 0.39
CA ILE A 17 8.32 2.13 -0.80
C ILE A 17 9.79 2.37 -0.49
N ARG A 18 10.64 2.00 -1.44
CA ARG A 18 12.09 2.21 -1.39
C ARG A 18 12.57 2.80 -2.71
N CYS A 19 13.61 3.62 -2.65
CA CYS A 19 14.32 4.09 -3.82
C CYS A 19 15.59 3.24 -3.98
N ALA A 20 15.77 2.62 -5.14
CA ALA A 20 16.93 1.78 -5.41
C ALA A 20 18.21 2.66 -5.42
N GLY A 21 19.24 2.23 -4.70
CA GLY A 21 20.48 2.99 -4.58
C GLY A 21 20.48 4.09 -3.50
N HIS A 22 19.35 4.32 -2.84
CA HIS A 22 19.27 5.20 -1.66
C HIS A 22 18.91 4.37 -0.43
N GLU A 23 19.82 4.31 0.54
CA GLU A 23 19.47 3.72 1.84
C GLU A 23 18.39 4.57 2.53
N ALA A 24 17.38 3.91 3.08
CA ALA A 24 16.38 4.58 3.89
C ALA A 24 17.11 5.17 5.11
N SER A 25 17.25 6.50 5.15
CA SER A 25 17.83 7.18 6.30
C SER A 25 17.15 6.67 7.57
N GLY A 26 17.97 6.24 8.53
CA GLY A 26 17.56 5.47 9.70
C GLY A 26 16.45 6.13 10.53
N GLU A 27 15.90 5.33 11.44
CA GLU A 27 14.80 5.68 12.34
C GLU A 27 15.02 7.06 13.00
N GLY A 28 14.22 8.05 12.59
CA GLY A 28 14.30 9.45 13.05
C GLY A 28 14.78 10.47 12.02
N ALA A 29 15.18 10.04 10.82
CA ALA A 29 15.56 10.95 9.74
C ALA A 29 14.34 11.63 9.10
N ALA A 30 14.52 12.89 8.71
CA ALA A 30 13.57 13.60 7.84
C ALA A 30 13.31 12.77 6.59
N SER A 31 12.07 12.81 6.09
CA SER A 31 11.66 12.12 4.86
C SER A 31 12.72 12.29 3.76
N PRO A 32 13.11 11.22 3.05
CA PRO A 32 14.21 11.29 2.10
C PRO A 32 13.89 12.25 0.96
N GLU A 33 14.91 12.90 0.39
CA GLU A 33 14.73 13.96 -0.61
C GLU A 33 13.99 13.53 -1.88
N TRP A 34 14.03 12.23 -2.19
CA TRP A 34 13.33 11.63 -3.32
C TRP A 34 11.82 11.44 -3.07
N LEU A 35 11.37 11.50 -1.82
CA LEU A 35 9.97 11.41 -1.42
C LEU A 35 9.41 12.81 -1.18
N ILE A 36 8.70 13.34 -2.17
CA ILE A 36 8.10 14.68 -2.11
C ILE A 36 6.90 14.69 -1.16
N SER A 37 6.06 13.64 -1.22
CA SER A 37 4.89 13.47 -0.35
C SER A 37 4.53 11.98 -0.19
N GLY A 38 3.93 11.63 0.94
CA GLY A 38 3.57 10.27 1.33
C GLY A 38 4.43 9.74 2.49
N LEU A 39 4.28 8.45 2.78
CA LEU A 39 5.00 7.78 3.87
C LEU A 39 5.82 6.62 3.31
N LEU A 40 7.06 6.45 3.80
CA LEU A 40 7.91 5.30 3.43
C LEU A 40 7.25 3.96 3.76
N ARG A 41 6.47 3.95 4.84
CA ARG A 41 5.64 2.84 5.25
C ARG A 41 4.32 3.36 5.77
N SER A 42 3.23 2.80 5.26
CA SER A 42 1.89 3.09 5.73
C SER A 42 1.11 1.79 5.92
N GLU A 43 0.22 1.79 6.90
CA GLU A 43 -0.67 0.66 7.18
C GLU A 43 -2.10 1.14 6.94
N SER A 44 -2.82 0.46 6.05
CA SER A 44 -4.25 0.65 5.81
C SER A 44 -5.05 -0.41 6.55
N GLY A 45 -6.37 -0.25 6.57
CA GLY A 45 -7.30 -1.17 7.20
C GLY A 45 -7.26 -2.61 6.64
N GLN A 46 -8.03 -3.49 7.27
CA GLN A 46 -8.23 -4.85 6.80
C GLN A 46 -9.08 -4.85 5.53
N LEU A 47 -8.69 -5.64 4.51
CA LEU A 47 -9.56 -5.92 3.37
C LEU A 47 -10.72 -6.81 3.85
N VAL A 48 -11.96 -6.37 3.70
CA VAL A 48 -13.17 -7.10 4.14
C VAL A 48 -13.76 -7.91 2.97
N GLY A 49 -12.89 -8.54 2.17
CA GLY A 49 -13.32 -9.21 0.95
C GLY A 49 -14.16 -10.46 1.25
N ARG A 50 -15.47 -10.40 0.95
CA ARG A 50 -16.28 -11.60 0.74
C ARG A 50 -15.93 -12.19 -0.62
N ASN A 51 -15.30 -13.36 -0.65
CA ASN A 51 -14.83 -14.09 -1.84
C ASN A 51 -15.93 -14.53 -2.85
N HIS A 52 -17.17 -14.06 -2.71
CA HIS A 52 -18.33 -14.51 -3.52
C HIS A 52 -19.27 -13.39 -3.96
N ILE A 53 -18.89 -12.11 -3.82
CA ILE A 53 -19.68 -11.00 -4.37
C ILE A 53 -18.85 -10.33 -5.47
N SER A 54 -19.33 -10.46 -6.70
CA SER A 54 -18.75 -9.82 -7.87
C SER A 54 -18.68 -8.31 -7.65
N ALA A 55 -17.50 -7.70 -7.78
CA ALA A 55 -17.30 -6.24 -7.72
C ALA A 55 -17.89 -5.49 -8.94
N SER A 56 -18.80 -6.12 -9.70
CA SER A 56 -19.51 -5.54 -10.83
C SER A 56 -21.00 -5.79 -10.69
N GLY A 57 -21.73 -4.81 -10.15
CA GLY A 57 -23.18 -4.80 -10.13
C GLY A 57 -23.68 -3.44 -10.60
N PHE A 58 -24.32 -3.39 -11.76
CA PHE A 58 -25.08 -2.23 -12.21
C PHE A 58 -26.34 -2.14 -11.32
N GLY A 59 -26.20 -1.54 -10.13
CA GLY A 59 -27.25 -1.43 -9.11
C GLY A 59 -26.74 -0.69 -7.88
N GLY A 60 -27.41 0.39 -7.50
CA GLY A 60 -26.94 1.45 -6.59
C GLY A 60 -26.77 1.11 -5.11
N ALA A 61 -26.25 -0.07 -4.77
CA ALA A 61 -25.85 -0.41 -3.39
C ALA A 61 -24.59 -1.29 -3.37
N SER A 62 -23.65 -1.05 -4.30
CA SER A 62 -22.28 -1.52 -4.16
C SER A 62 -21.54 -0.45 -3.37
N ASN A 63 -21.04 -0.78 -2.17
CA ASN A 63 -20.10 0.06 -1.43
C ASN A 63 -18.69 -0.55 -1.62
N PRO A 64 -18.06 -0.36 -2.80
CA PRO A 64 -16.79 -1.01 -3.18
C PRO A 64 -15.58 -0.52 -2.38
N THR A 65 -15.77 0.49 -1.53
CA THR A 65 -14.71 1.18 -0.78
C THR A 65 -14.15 0.40 0.41
N ASP A 66 -14.86 -0.62 0.91
CA ASP A 66 -14.39 -1.43 2.05
C ASP A 66 -13.35 -2.50 1.67
N ASP A 67 -13.17 -2.74 0.36
CA ASP A 67 -12.29 -3.79 -0.18
C ASP A 67 -11.06 -3.23 -0.93
N VAL A 68 -10.84 -1.92 -0.91
CA VAL A 68 -9.73 -1.28 -1.61
C VAL A 68 -8.90 -0.45 -0.63
N ALA A 69 -7.61 -0.76 -0.53
CA ALA A 69 -6.64 0.09 0.14
C ALA A 69 -5.91 0.94 -0.91
N VAL A 70 -6.04 2.27 -0.81
CA VAL A 70 -5.34 3.22 -1.67
C VAL A 70 -4.14 3.79 -0.92
N PHE A 71 -2.99 3.81 -1.58
CA PHE A 71 -1.75 4.41 -1.09
C PHE A 71 -1.21 5.36 -2.15
N GLU A 72 -0.82 6.55 -1.73
CA GLU A 72 -0.37 7.62 -2.62
C GLU A 72 1.03 8.09 -2.24
N TRP A 73 1.88 8.22 -3.26
CA TRP A 73 3.22 8.79 -3.14
C TRP A 73 3.43 9.79 -4.26
N VAL A 74 4.13 10.88 -3.93
CA VAL A 74 4.69 11.81 -4.91
C VAL A 74 6.21 11.67 -4.85
N LEU A 75 6.80 11.27 -5.96
CA LEU A 75 8.21 10.86 -6.05
C LEU A 75 8.99 11.76 -7.01
N ARG A 76 10.28 11.93 -6.78
CA ARG A 76 11.16 12.61 -7.75
C ARG A 76 11.43 11.71 -8.95
N ALA A 77 11.25 12.28 -10.15
CA ALA A 77 11.67 11.63 -11.38
C ALA A 77 13.21 11.43 -11.43
N GLY A 78 13.66 10.54 -12.30
CA GLY A 78 15.06 10.16 -12.49
C GLY A 78 15.55 9.00 -11.61
N ASN A 79 14.66 8.33 -10.88
CA ASN A 79 15.02 7.25 -9.96
C ASN A 79 14.21 5.98 -10.20
N ALA A 80 14.79 4.86 -9.76
CA ALA A 80 14.13 3.57 -9.72
C ALA A 80 13.55 3.31 -8.32
N TYR A 81 12.29 2.89 -8.26
CA TYR A 81 11.54 2.67 -7.04
C TYR A 81 11.08 1.22 -6.92
N GLU A 82 11.04 0.72 -5.71
CA GLU A 82 10.49 -0.57 -5.37
C GLU A 82 9.33 -0.37 -4.39
N VAL A 83 8.13 -0.73 -4.83
CA VAL A 83 6.92 -0.69 -4.03
C VAL A 83 6.57 -2.11 -3.62
N ARG A 84 6.33 -2.31 -2.32
CA ARG A 84 5.87 -3.58 -1.76
C ARG A 84 4.55 -3.35 -1.04
N ILE A 85 3.51 -4.05 -1.49
CA ILE A 85 2.21 -4.09 -0.84
C ILE A 85 2.05 -5.49 -0.25
N SER A 86 1.80 -5.59 1.05
CA SER A 86 1.69 -6.88 1.73
C SER A 86 0.51 -6.93 2.68
N HIS A 87 -0.08 -8.10 2.82
CA HIS A 87 -1.16 -8.37 3.74
C HIS A 87 -0.99 -9.79 4.30
N GLU A 88 -1.13 -9.91 5.62
CA GLU A 88 -0.80 -11.14 6.37
C GLU A 88 -1.46 -12.40 5.81
N ARG A 89 -2.69 -12.30 5.29
CA ARG A 89 -3.45 -13.44 4.74
C ARG A 89 -3.45 -13.55 3.22
N ALA A 90 -3.22 -12.43 2.52
CA ALA A 90 -3.35 -12.37 1.06
C ALA A 90 -2.00 -12.47 0.35
N GLY A 91 -0.91 -12.44 1.11
CA GLY A 91 0.44 -12.48 0.57
C GLY A 91 0.99 -11.08 0.29
N ALA A 92 1.99 -11.00 -0.58
CA ALA A 92 2.64 -9.74 -0.92
C ALA A 92 2.84 -9.64 -2.44
N ILE A 93 2.73 -8.40 -2.93
CA ILE A 93 3.06 -8.02 -4.29
C ILE A 93 4.21 -7.02 -4.20
N GLN A 94 5.13 -7.14 -5.15
CA GLN A 94 6.26 -6.25 -5.28
C GLN A 94 6.34 -5.77 -6.72
N VAL A 95 6.48 -4.46 -6.90
CA VAL A 95 6.53 -3.79 -8.20
C VAL A 95 7.77 -2.91 -8.23
N LYS A 96 8.48 -2.96 -9.35
CA LYS A 96 9.59 -2.05 -9.65
C LYS A 96 9.10 -1.00 -10.63
N LEU A 97 9.40 0.26 -10.36
CA LEU A 97 8.94 1.42 -11.11
C LEU A 97 10.13 2.31 -11.42
N ASP A 98 10.41 2.49 -12.71
CA ASP A 98 11.41 3.46 -13.16
C ASP A 98 10.67 4.74 -13.57
N LEU A 99 10.95 5.84 -12.87
CA LEU A 99 10.39 7.14 -13.22
C LEU A 99 11.45 7.92 -14.00
N GLU A 100 11.26 8.08 -15.30
CA GLU A 100 12.16 8.84 -16.16
C GLU A 100 12.05 10.35 -15.87
N ALA A 101 13.19 11.05 -15.90
CA ALA A 101 13.21 12.51 -15.82
C ALA A 101 12.70 13.10 -17.14
N GLN A 102 11.68 13.95 -17.07
CA GLN A 102 11.18 14.73 -18.20
C GLN A 102 12.06 15.94 -18.51
#